data_AF-A0A968QQD8-F1
#
_entry.id   AF-A0A968QQD8-F1
#
_cell.length_a   1.000
_cell.length_b   1.000
_cell.length_c   1.000
_cell.angle_alpha   90.00
_cell.angle_beta   90.00
_cell.angle_gamma   90.00
#
_symmetry.space_group_name_H-M   'P 1'
#
loop_
_entity.id
_entity.type
_entity.pdbx_description
1 polymer ?
#
loop_
_entity_poly.entity_id
_entity_poly.type
_entity_poly.pdbx_seq_one_letter_code
_entity_poly.pdbx_strand_id
1 'polypeptide(L)'
;VVPGITIRGFYAMAVLAGFINRFFALPGKLSGAFDWGLAGGLVKALDMIGNVSFFIVISIFAIWVIGTFVINFKKLKGEEA
;
A
#
# COMPACT_ATOMS: atom_id res chain seq x y z
N VAL A 1 -1.33 23.83 1.11
CA VAL A 1 -2.47 22.93 1.41
C VAL A 1 -2.71 22.03 0.23
N VAL A 2 -2.69 20.71 0.42
CA VAL A 2 -2.93 19.75 -0.67
C VAL A 2 -4.44 19.69 -0.94
N PRO A 3 -4.90 19.77 -2.21
CA PRO A 3 -6.32 19.63 -2.53
C PRO A 3 -6.89 18.30 -2.01
N GLY A 4 -8.11 18.33 -1.48
CA GLY A 4 -8.76 17.12 -0.93
C GLY A 4 -8.90 15.96 -1.94
N ILE A 5 -8.91 16.25 -3.24
CA ILE A 5 -8.93 15.22 -4.30
C ILE A 5 -7.66 14.36 -4.29
N THR A 6 -6.50 14.95 -4.00
CA THR A 6 -5.22 14.23 -3.94
C THR A 6 -5.18 13.31 -2.71
N ILE A 7 -5.74 13.74 -1.58
CA ILE A 7 -5.85 12.92 -0.36
C ILE A 7 -6.75 11.71 -0.60
N ARG A 8 -7.89 11.90 -1.28
CA ARG A 8 -8.79 10.79 -1.65
C ARG A 8 -8.15 9.83 -2.66
N GLY A 9 -7.39 10.35 -3.63
CA GLY A 9 -6.60 9.54 -4.55
C GLY A 9 -5.56 8.69 -3.82
N PHE A 10 -4.83 9.28 -2.88
CA PHE A 10 -3.87 8.54 -2.05
C PHE A 10 -4.52 7.47 -1.18
N TYR A 11 -5.64 7.79 -0.55
CA TYR A 11 -6.42 6.82 0.21
C TYR A 11 -6.85 5.63 -0.67
N ALA A 12 -7.38 5.90 -1.87
CA ALA A 12 -7.76 4.86 -2.82
C ALA A 12 -6.57 3.99 -3.24
N MET A 13 -5.42 4.59 -3.52
CA MET A 13 -4.19 3.88 -3.91
C MET A 13 -3.65 2.99 -2.78
N ALA A 14 -3.64 3.48 -1.54
CA ALA A 14 -3.20 2.72 -0.38
C ALA A 14 -4.13 1.51 -0.12
N VAL A 15 -5.44 1.72 -0.24
CA VAL A 15 -6.44 0.65 -0.12
C VAL A 15 -6.26 -0.40 -1.23
N LEU A 16 -6.10 0.03 -2.48
CA LEU A 16 -5.83 -0.85 -3.63
C LEU A 16 -4.56 -1.68 -3.44
N ALA A 17 -3.48 -1.10 -2.91
CA ALA A 17 -2.26 -1.84 -2.61
C ALA A 17 -2.48 -2.97 -1.58
N GLY A 18 -3.31 -2.72 -0.55
CA GLY A 18 -3.73 -3.75 0.40
C GLY A 18 -4.52 -4.88 -0.26
N PHE A 19 -5.41 -4.55 -1.20
CA PHE A 19 -6.13 -5.54 -1.99
C PHE A 19 -5.22 -6.38 -2.90
N ILE A 20 -4.19 -5.77 -3.51
CA ILE A 20 -3.21 -6.49 -4.33
C ILE A 20 -2.45 -7.53 -3.50
N ASN A 21 -1.97 -7.16 -2.31
CA ASN A 21 -1.35 -8.12 -1.38
C ASN A 21 -2.29 -9.28 -1.05
N ARG A 22 -3.56 -8.97 -0.76
CA ARG A 22 -4.54 -10.00 -0.43
C ARG A 22 -4.84 -10.89 -1.62
N PHE A 23 -4.93 -10.34 -2.82
CA PHE A 23 -5.16 -11.06 -4.07
C PHE A 23 -4.07 -12.11 -4.33
N PHE A 24 -2.80 -11.73 -4.18
CA PHE A 24 -1.70 -12.66 -4.37
C PHE A 24 -1.58 -13.73 -3.28
N ALA A 25 -2.15 -13.48 -2.09
CA ALA A 25 -2.20 -14.47 -1.01
C ALA A 25 -3.38 -15.46 -1.10
N LEU A 26 -4.39 -15.17 -1.93
CA LEU A 26 -5.57 -16.04 -2.08
C LEU A 26 -5.24 -17.41 -2.71
N PRO A 27 -4.42 -17.53 -3.77
CA PRO A 27 -4.08 -18.81 -4.37
C PRO A 27 -3.49 -19.82 -3.38
N GLY A 28 -2.60 -19.36 -2.49
CA GLY A 28 -2.04 -20.22 -1.43
C GLY A 28 -3.09 -20.70 -0.43
N LYS A 29 -3.98 -19.81 0.00
CA LYS A 29 -5.06 -20.15 0.94
C LYS A 29 -6.10 -21.08 0.34
N LEU A 30 -6.43 -20.90 -0.94
CA LEU A 30 -7.35 -21.77 -1.67
C LEU A 30 -6.72 -23.14 -1.92
N SER A 31 -5.44 -23.20 -2.29
CA SER A 31 -4.70 -24.46 -2.44
C SER A 31 -4.73 -25.29 -1.16
N GLY A 32 -4.48 -24.69 0.00
CA GLY A 32 -4.56 -25.39 1.29
C GLY A 32 -5.99 -25.75 1.73
N ALA A 33 -7.01 -25.05 1.27
CA ALA A 33 -8.41 -25.33 1.61
C ALA A 33 -9.05 -26.41 0.72
N PHE A 34 -8.62 -26.51 -0.54
CA PHE A 34 -9.16 -27.46 -1.52
C PHE A 34 -8.22 -28.64 -1.81
N ASP A 35 -7.11 -28.78 -1.05
CA ASP A 35 -6.02 -29.74 -1.31
C ASP A 35 -5.50 -29.69 -2.76
N TRP A 36 -5.61 -28.51 -3.38
CA TRP A 36 -5.16 -28.28 -4.74
C TRP A 36 -3.63 -28.27 -4.72
N GLY A 37 -2.99 -29.24 -5.37
CA GLY A 37 -1.53 -29.43 -5.38
C GLY A 37 -0.74 -28.31 -6.08
N LEU A 38 -0.89 -27.06 -5.64
CA LEU A 38 -0.07 -25.94 -6.07
C LEU A 38 1.34 -26.13 -5.52
N ALA A 39 2.35 -25.98 -6.37
CA ALA A 39 3.74 -26.07 -5.92
C ALA A 39 3.98 -25.05 -4.80
N GLY A 40 4.40 -25.51 -3.61
CA GLY A 40 4.61 -24.64 -2.45
C GLY A 40 5.60 -23.50 -2.72
N GLY A 41 6.54 -23.70 -3.65
CA GLY A 41 7.45 -22.65 -4.13
C GLY A 41 6.73 -21.51 -4.87
N LEU A 42 5.70 -21.83 -5.67
CA LEU A 42 4.89 -20.84 -6.38
C LEU A 42 4.02 -20.04 -5.42
N VAL A 43 3.41 -20.71 -4.42
CA VAL A 43 2.63 -20.03 -3.36
C VAL A 43 3.49 -19.02 -2.61
N LYS A 44 4.68 -19.44 -2.15
CA LYS A 44 5.61 -18.55 -1.44
C LYS A 44 6.05 -17.36 -2.30
N ALA A 45 6.29 -17.57 -3.58
CA ALA A 45 6.66 -16.50 -4.49
C ALA A 45 5.53 -15.45 -4.63
N LEU A 46 4.28 -15.89 -4.80
CA LEU A 46 3.13 -14.99 -4.90
C LEU A 46 2.90 -14.20 -3.61
N ASP A 47 2.93 -14.87 -2.45
CA ASP A 47 2.82 -14.23 -1.13
C ASP A 47 3.92 -13.16 -0.94
N MET A 48 5.15 -13.50 -1.33
CA MET A 48 6.28 -12.59 -1.20
C MET A 48 6.14 -11.35 -2.10
N ILE A 49 5.70 -11.53 -3.35
CA ILE A 49 5.44 -10.42 -4.29
C ILE A 49 4.35 -9.50 -3.72
N GLY A 50 3.23 -10.06 -3.26
CA GLY A 50 2.14 -9.29 -2.65
C GLY A 50 2.61 -8.47 -1.45
N ASN A 51 3.39 -9.09 -0.56
CA ASN A 51 3.86 -8.45 0.66
C ASN A 51 4.89 -7.35 0.36
N VAL A 52 5.87 -7.61 -0.50
CA VAL A 52 6.90 -6.63 -0.90
C VAL A 52 6.26 -5.43 -1.61
N SER A 53 5.35 -5.68 -2.55
CA SER A 53 4.56 -4.65 -3.24
C SER A 53 3.84 -3.72 -2.26
N PHE A 54 3.15 -4.29 -1.27
CA PHE A 54 2.41 -3.54 -0.27
C PHE A 54 3.30 -2.61 0.57
N PHE A 55 4.43 -3.13 1.05
CA PHE A 55 5.36 -2.36 1.86
C PHE A 55 6.03 -1.24 1.06
N ILE A 56 6.34 -1.46 -0.22
CA ILE A 56 6.88 -0.40 -1.09
C ILE A 56 5.89 0.76 -1.21
N VAL A 57 4.62 0.46 -1.54
CA VAL A 57 3.60 1.50 -1.74
C VAL A 57 3.34 2.29 -0.45
N ILE A 58 3.21 1.60 0.69
CA ILE A 58 2.99 2.27 1.98
C ILE A 58 4.20 3.12 2.38
N SER A 59 5.42 2.63 2.16
CA SER A 59 6.64 3.38 2.54
C SER A 59 6.78 4.66 1.72
N ILE A 60 6.56 4.59 0.41
CA ILE A 60 6.57 5.78 -0.47
C ILE A 60 5.50 6.78 -0.01
N PHE A 61 4.30 6.28 0.31
CA PHE A 61 3.22 7.13 0.79
C PHE A 61 3.57 7.83 2.11
N ALA A 62 4.11 7.09 3.09
CA ALA A 62 4.52 7.64 4.38
C ALA A 62 5.58 8.74 4.23
N ILE A 63 6.63 8.48 3.42
CA ILE A 63 7.68 9.47 3.14
C ILE A 63 7.08 10.72 2.52
N TRP A 64 6.18 10.57 1.54
CA TRP A 64 5.54 11.70 0.89
C TRP A 64 4.65 12.52 1.83
N VAL A 65 3.87 11.86 2.70
CA VAL A 65 3.03 12.53 3.71
C VAL A 65 3.89 13.35 4.67
N ILE A 66 4.96 12.74 5.20
CA ILE A 66 5.90 13.42 6.12
C ILE A 66 6.57 14.59 5.39
N GLY A 67 7.05 14.39 4.17
CA GLY A 67 7.67 15.46 3.36
C GLY A 67 6.70 16.62 3.08
N THR A 68 5.46 16.31 2.71
CA THR A 68 4.41 17.30 2.51
C THR A 68 4.13 18.09 3.78
N PHE A 69 4.10 17.42 4.93
CA PHE A 69 3.88 18.05 6.23
C PHE A 69 5.03 19.00 6.62
N VAL A 70 6.28 18.57 6.43
CA VAL A 70 7.48 19.38 6.73
C VAL A 70 7.57 20.60 5.80
N ILE A 71 7.33 20.42 4.50
CA ILE A 71 7.38 21.53 3.52
C ILE A 71 6.26 22.55 3.77
N ASN A 72 5.06 22.08 4.13
CA ASN A 72 3.92 22.97 4.40
C ASN A 72 3.86 23.44 5.87
N PHE A 73 4.84 23.08 6.71
CA PHE A 73 4.84 23.38 8.15
C PHE A 73 4.73 24.88 8.45
N LYS A 74 5.40 25.72 7.65
CA LYS A 74 5.32 27.20 7.77
C LYS A 74 3.91 27.74 7.50
N LYS A 75 3.21 27.16 6.51
CA LYS A 75 1.82 27.48 6.19
C LYS A 75 0.84 27.03 7.27
N LEU A 76 1.16 25.95 7.99
CA LEU A 76 0.36 25.45 9.11
C LEU A 76 0.56 26.27 10.40
N LYS A 77 1.67 27.02 10.51
CA LYS A 77 1.97 27.92 11.64
C LYS A 77 1.33 29.32 11.52
N GLY A 78 0.60 29.60 10.43
CA GLY A 78 -0.10 30.88 10.24
C GLY A 78 0.82 32.08 9.99
N GLU A 79 2.08 31.87 9.59
CA GLU A 79 3.06 32.94 9.33
C GLU A 79 2.94 33.56 7.92
N GLU A 80 1.99 33.11 7.09
CA GLU A 80 1.62 33.78 5.84
C GLU A 80 0.19 34.32 5.99
N ALA A 81 0.10 35.60 6.34
CA ALA A 81 -1.10 36.43 6.20
C ALA A 81 -1.08 37.15 4.84
#